data_AF-A0A6V7H1S6-F1
#
_entry.id   AF-A0A6V7H1S6-F1
#
_cell.length_a   1.000
_cell.length_b   1.000
_cell.length_c   1.000
_cell.angle_alpha   90.00
_cell.angle_beta   90.00
_cell.angle_gamma   90.00
#
_symmetry.space_group_name_H-M   'P 1'
#
loop_
_entity.id
_entity.type
_entity.pdbx_description
1 polymer ?
#
loop_
_entity_poly.entity_id
_entity_poly.type
_entity_poly.pdbx_seq_one_letter_code
_entity_poly.pdbx_strand_id
1 'polypeptide(L)' 'KFKSGDTNLVEEKGRGQPSNFDVQALLAAVEEDKILTMRMLAEDFNVDHSTIVRRLKKLGKIWKLAVWVPHEF' A
#
# COMPACT_ATOMS: atom_id res chain seq x y z
N LYS A 1 -5.57 34.53 13.70
CA LYS A 1 -4.17 34.05 13.85
C LYS A 1 -4.23 32.68 14.50
N PHE A 2 -3.99 31.60 13.76
CA PHE A 2 -3.84 30.28 14.35
C PHE A 2 -2.42 30.15 14.91
N LYS A 3 -2.31 29.81 16.20
CA LYS A 3 -1.06 29.41 16.84
C LYS A 3 -1.13 27.91 17.07
N SER A 4 -0.49 27.13 16.22
CA SER A 4 0.25 25.94 16.65
C SER A 4 1.06 25.43 15.47
N GLY A 5 2.38 25.42 15.66
CA GLY A 5 3.34 24.86 14.72
C GLY A 5 3.47 23.35 14.90
N ASP A 6 2.35 22.63 14.78
CA ASP A 6 2.36 21.17 14.80
C ASP A 6 2.41 20.66 13.36
N THR A 7 3.63 20.54 12.83
CA THR A 7 3.93 19.91 11.54
C THR A 7 4.03 18.39 11.63
N ASN A 8 3.58 17.80 12.74
CA ASN A 8 3.45 16.36 12.88
C ASN A 8 2.06 15.94 12.43
N LEU A 9 1.91 15.71 11.13
CA LEU A 9 0.76 15.00 10.56
C LEU A 9 0.89 13.50 10.89
N VAL A 10 1.07 13.17 12.18
CA VAL A 10 0.75 11.84 12.68
C VAL A 10 -0.77 11.79 12.62
N GLU A 11 -1.30 11.07 11.62
CA GLU A 11 -2.72 10.80 11.48
C GLU A 11 -3.24 10.29 12.84
N GLU A 12 -3.75 11.21 13.66
CA GLU A 12 -4.52 10.89 14.86
C GLU A 12 -5.58 9.89 14.40
N LYS A 13 -5.73 8.80 15.17
CA LYS A 13 -6.65 7.70 14.87
C LYS A 13 -8.09 8.24 14.91
N GLY A 14 -8.47 8.90 13.83
CA GLY A 14 -9.74 9.57 13.67
C GLY A 14 -10.85 8.54 13.78
N ARG A 15 -12.04 9.03 14.13
CA ARG A 15 -13.30 8.29 14.26
C ARG A 15 -13.80 7.70 12.92
N GLY A 16 -12.90 7.23 12.07
CA GLY A 16 -13.18 6.41 10.91
C GLY A 16 -12.96 4.95 11.31
N GLN A 17 -13.97 4.13 11.04
CA GLN A 17 -13.98 2.68 11.26
C GLN A 17 -12.59 2.06 11.08
N PRO A 18 -12.07 1.30 12.05
CA PRO A 18 -10.85 0.54 11.86
C PRO A 18 -11.20 -0.51 10.82
N SER A 19 -10.94 -0.19 9.55
CA SER A 19 -10.90 -1.20 8.50
C SER A 19 -9.92 -2.25 9.00
N ASN A 20 -10.42 -3.45 9.26
CA ASN A 20 -9.67 -4.60 9.78
C ASN A 20 -8.71 -5.16 8.70
N PHE A 21 -8.18 -4.27 7.86
CA PHE A 21 -7.31 -4.55 6.76
C PHE A 21 -5.89 -4.49 7.31
N ASP A 22 -5.27 -5.65 7.43
CA ASP A 22 -3.92 -5.76 7.94
C ASP A 22 -2.92 -5.22 6.91
N VAL A 23 -2.42 -4.03 7.20
CA VAL A 23 -1.42 -3.33 6.40
C VAL A 23 -0.08 -4.09 6.43
N GLN A 24 0.23 -4.80 7.52
CA GLN A 24 1.45 -5.60 7.63
C GLN A 24 1.37 -6.83 6.73
N ALA A 25 0.22 -7.51 6.69
CA ALA A 25 -0.01 -8.62 5.78
C ALA A 25 0.09 -8.17 4.30
N LEU A 26 -0.45 -7.01 3.95
CA LEU A 26 -0.30 -6.45 2.59
C LEU A 26 1.16 -6.18 2.24
N LEU A 27 1.94 -5.65 3.19
CA LEU A 27 3.36 -5.40 2.98
C LEU A 27 4.15 -6.70 2.81
N ALA A 28 3.85 -7.74 3.59
CA ALA A 28 4.48 -9.05 3.47
C ALA A 28 4.22 -9.66 2.08
N ALA A 29 2.96 -9.64 1.62
CA ALA A 29 2.59 -10.15 0.30
C ALA A 29 3.29 -9.41 -0.86
N VAL A 30 3.43 -8.09 -0.75
CA VAL A 30 4.15 -7.27 -1.76
C VAL A 30 5.66 -7.52 -1.75
N GLU A 31 6.25 -7.84 -0.61
CA GLU A 31 7.69 -8.13 -0.51
C GLU A 31 8.02 -9.56 -0.96
N GLU A 32 7.11 -10.52 -0.69
CA GLU A 32 7.21 -11.92 -1.12
C GLU A 32 7.19 -12.02 -2.66
N ASP A 33 6.22 -11.38 -3.31
CA ASP A 33 6.11 -11.38 -4.76
C ASP A 33 6.02 -9.97 -5.35
N LYS A 34 7.18 -9.48 -5.79
CA LYS A 34 7.31 -8.18 -6.49
C LYS A 34 6.60 -8.13 -7.85
N ILE A 35 5.99 -9.23 -8.29
CA ILE A 35 5.28 -9.36 -9.58
C ILE A 35 3.75 -9.44 -9.37
N LEU A 36 3.27 -9.59 -8.13
CA LEU A 36 1.83 -9.64 -7.84
C LEU A 36 1.11 -8.35 -8.28
N THR A 37 0.23 -8.50 -9.26
CA THR A 37 -0.58 -7.37 -9.73
C THR A 37 -1.56 -6.97 -8.64
N MET A 38 -1.86 -5.66 -8.54
CA MET A 38 -2.84 -5.11 -7.58
C MET A 38 -4.22 -5.78 -7.62
N ARG A 39 -4.57 -6.49 -8.71
CA ARG A 39 -5.82 -7.25 -8.84
C ARG A 39 -5.75 -8.60 -8.13
N MET A 40 -4.60 -9.27 -8.16
CA MET A 40 -4.36 -10.50 -7.40
C MET A 40 -4.38 -10.19 -5.90
N LEU A 41 -3.70 -9.12 -5.48
CA LEU A 41 -3.77 -8.65 -4.09
C LEU A 41 -5.21 -8.25 -3.67
N ALA A 42 -6.03 -7.77 -4.60
CA ALA A 42 -7.42 -7.47 -4.29
C ALA A 42 -8.23 -8.76 -4.04
N GLU A 43 -8.00 -9.79 -4.85
CA GLU A 43 -8.61 -11.11 -4.72
C GLU A 43 -8.14 -11.82 -3.43
N ASP A 44 -6.84 -11.83 -3.14
CA ASP A 44 -6.25 -12.47 -1.95
C ASP A 44 -6.76 -11.85 -0.64
N PHE A 45 -6.89 -10.52 -0.62
CA PHE A 45 -7.39 -9.81 0.55
C PHE A 45 -8.91 -9.64 0.54
N ASN A 46 -9.60 -10.17 -0.49
CA ASN A 46 -11.05 -10.02 -0.70
C ASN A 46 -11.54 -8.57 -0.54
N VAL A 47 -10.77 -7.62 -1.08
CA VAL A 47 -11.09 -6.19 -1.06
C VAL A 47 -11.13 -5.64 -2.47
N ASP A 48 -11.80 -4.51 -2.65
CA ASP A 48 -11.76 -3.82 -3.93
C ASP A 48 -10.33 -3.34 -4.27
N HIS A 49 -9.99 -3.42 -5.55
CA HIS A 49 -8.70 -3.00 -6.10
C HIS A 49 -8.35 -1.55 -5.73
N SER A 50 -9.32 -0.63 -5.73
CA SER A 50 -9.09 0.78 -5.34
C SER A 50 -8.64 0.92 -3.88
N THR A 51 -9.04 -0.01 -3.01
CA THR A 51 -8.61 -0.04 -1.61
C THR A 51 -7.13 -0.39 -1.51
N ILE A 52 -6.68 -1.40 -2.26
CA ILE A 52 -5.25 -1.78 -2.34
C ILE A 52 -4.42 -0.61 -2.88
N VAL A 53 -4.85 0.01 -3.99
CA VAL A 53 -4.14 1.13 -4.61
C VAL A 53 -3.99 2.30 -3.63
N ARG A 54 -5.08 2.68 -2.96
CA ARG A 54 -5.08 3.78 -1.98
C ARG A 54 -4.15 3.49 -0.80
N ARG A 55 -4.11 2.24 -0.32
CA ARG A 55 -3.25 1.79 0.78
C ARG A 55 -1.77 1.87 0.40
N LEU A 56 -1.41 1.30 -0.75
CA LEU A 56 -0.03 1.33 -1.25
C LEU A 56 0.46 2.76 -1.46
N LYS A 57 -0.40 3.64 -1.98
CA LYS A 57 -0.10 5.07 -2.13
C LYS A 57 0.15 5.75 -0.78
N LYS A 58 -0.65 5.45 0.26
CA LYS A 58 -0.43 5.94 1.63
C LYS A 58 0.91 5.46 2.21
N LEU A 59 1.32 4.24 1.89
CA LEU A 59 2.59 3.65 2.33
C LEU A 59 3.81 4.13 1.53
N GLY A 60 3.61 4.98 0.52
CA GLY A 60 4.68 5.42 -0.39
C GLY A 60 5.25 4.30 -1.25
N LYS A 61 4.56 3.16 -1.37
CA LYS A 61 4.97 2.05 -2.22
C LYS A 61 4.56 2.37 -3.66
N ILE A 62 5.54 2.35 -4.55
CA ILE A 62 5.36 2.56 -5.99
C ILE A 62 5.66 1.24 -6.67
N TRP A 63 4.79 0.83 -7.58
CA TRP A 63 5.06 -0.30 -8.44
C TRP A 63 6.21 0.04 -9.38
N LYS A 64 7.29 -0.74 -9.31
CA LYS A 64 8.39 -0.65 -10.28
C LYS A 64 8.31 -1.89 -11.16
N LEU A 65 8.35 -1.70 -12.47
CA LEU A 65 8.51 -2.80 -13.39
C LEU A 65 9.81 -3.54 -13.05
N ALA A 66 9.77 -4.87 -13.06
CA ALA A 66 10.95 -5.68 -12.83
C ALA A 66 12.04 -5.28 -13.83
N VAL A 67 13.28 -5.30 -13.37
CA VAL A 67 14.45 -4.97 -14.20
C VAL A 67 14.49 -5.95 -15.36
N TRP A 68 14.60 -5.43 -16.58
CA TRP A 68 14.73 -6.23 -17.79
C TRP A 68 16.05 -7.03 -17.72
N VAL A 69 15.96 -8.35 -17.69
CA VAL A 69 17.13 -9.25 -17.70
C VAL A 69 17.40 -9.64 -19.15
N PRO A 70 18.59 -9.34 -19.70
CA PRO A 70 18.96 -9.80 -21.03
C PRO A 70 19.01 -11.33 -21.08
N HIS A 71 18.36 -11.91 -22.09
CA HIS A 71 18.51 -13.32 -22.39
C HIS A 71 19.67 -13.49 -23.36
N GLU A 72 20.67 -14.28 -22.97
CA GLU A 72 21.75 -14.69 -23.86
C GLU A 72 21.17 -15.73 -24.84
N PHE A 73 21.23 -15.42 -26.14
CA PHE A 73 20.83 -16.32 -27.23
C PHE A 73 21.92 -17.32 -27.58
#